data_AF-L0JK95-F1
#
_entry.id   AF-L0JK95-F1
#
_cell.length_a   1.000
_cell.length_b   1.000
_cell.length_c   1.000
_cell.angle_alpha   90.00
_cell.angle_beta   90.00
_cell.angle_gamma   90.00
#
_symmetry.space_group_name_H-M   'P 1'
#
loop_
_entity.id
_entity.type
_entity.pdbx_description
1 polymer ?
#
loop_
_entity_poly.entity_id
_entity_poly.type
_entity_poly.pdbx_seq_one_letter_code
_entity_poly.pdbx_strand_id
1 'polypeptide(L)'
;MSETERPEDVEYTPLSEEEFKENLAQLFEAMNALAPTRNYVSQMVQLLPQERRQMRHAYPDLFEQMETQQFLNNGFGLQIDEEEVSTSYQGTADQIESIVGDVMEFFGDDNRRQALEEYLDEEIPNPRKEWLDHRIKMAVSEPNYGEEIRTVFDTMLKYGDQQNGYRLEIDRVEELSEIEHGRLLEIKRFLVSELEIFEDRNEQFQFADAVMNYPAVIDQNL
;
A
#
# COMPACT_ATOMS: atom_id res chain seq x y z
N MET A 1 31.01 54.11 -5.55
CA MET A 1 29.73 54.03 -4.83
C MET A 1 28.84 53.13 -5.67
N SER A 2 28.69 51.87 -5.28
CA SER A 2 27.80 50.94 -5.98
C SER A 2 26.41 51.11 -5.37
N GLU A 3 25.47 51.55 -6.20
CA GLU A 3 24.05 51.52 -5.87
C GLU A 3 23.67 50.06 -5.66
N THR A 4 23.27 49.76 -4.43
CA THR A 4 22.70 48.47 -4.07
C THR A 4 21.25 48.52 -4.52
N GLU A 5 20.94 47.87 -5.65
CA GLU A 5 19.55 47.63 -6.06
C GLU A 5 18.86 46.91 -4.89
N ARG A 6 17.88 47.59 -4.28
CA ARG A 6 16.98 46.94 -3.33
C ARG A 6 16.16 45.95 -4.15
N PRO A 7 16.00 44.70 -3.70
CA PRO A 7 15.08 43.79 -4.38
C PRO A 7 13.71 44.47 -4.39
N GLU A 8 13.15 44.61 -5.59
CA GLU A 8 11.80 45.13 -5.78
C GLU A 8 10.86 44.36 -4.84
N ASP A 9 10.10 45.10 -4.02
CA ASP A 9 9.07 44.52 -3.18
C ASP A 9 8.12 43.75 -4.11
N VAL A 10 8.21 42.41 -4.07
CA VAL A 10 7.30 41.54 -4.82
C VAL A 10 5.90 41.86 -4.32
N GLU A 11 5.10 42.56 -5.14
CA GLU A 11 3.68 42.79 -4.88
C GLU A 11 2.97 41.42 -4.91
N TYR A 12 2.80 40.82 -3.73
CA TYR A 12 1.92 39.67 -3.58
C TYR A 12 0.48 40.17 -3.69
N THR A 13 -0.16 39.89 -4.82
CA THR A 13 -1.61 40.03 -4.92
C THR A 13 -2.24 39.16 -3.82
N PRO A 14 -3.12 39.72 -2.98
CA PRO A 14 -3.79 38.93 -1.95
C PRO A 14 -4.63 37.83 -2.60
N LEU A 15 -4.34 36.58 -2.23
CA LEU A 15 -5.05 35.38 -2.69
C LEU A 15 -6.46 35.38 -2.10
N SER A 16 -7.49 35.16 -2.93
CA SER A 16 -8.86 34.98 -2.45
C SER A 16 -9.05 33.60 -1.81
N GLU A 17 -10.10 33.45 -1.00
CA GLU A 17 -10.44 32.14 -0.39
C GLU A 17 -10.78 31.09 -1.45
N GLU A 18 -11.50 31.47 -2.51
CA GLU A 18 -11.85 30.57 -3.61
C GLU A 18 -10.59 30.08 -4.35
N GLU A 19 -9.66 30.99 -4.68
CA GLU A 19 -8.38 30.61 -5.28
C GLU A 19 -7.54 29.71 -4.35
N PHE A 20 -7.57 29.95 -3.04
CA PHE A 20 -6.89 29.08 -2.09
C PHE A 20 -7.48 27.67 -2.08
N LYS A 21 -8.81 27.54 -2.03
CA LYS A 21 -9.50 26.25 -2.06
C LYS A 21 -9.21 25.48 -3.33
N GLU A 22 -9.23 26.16 -4.49
CA GLU A 22 -8.92 25.54 -5.77
C GLU A 22 -7.47 25.00 -5.80
N ASN A 23 -6.49 25.80 -5.38
CA ASN A 23 -5.10 25.36 -5.32
C ASN A 23 -4.89 24.20 -4.32
N LEU A 24 -5.61 24.23 -3.20
CA LEU A 24 -5.54 23.17 -2.20
C LEU A 24 -6.15 21.86 -2.73
N ALA A 25 -7.30 21.92 -3.42
CA ALA A 25 -7.92 20.77 -4.06
C ALA A 25 -7.00 20.15 -5.13
N GLN A 26 -6.39 20.99 -5.98
CA GLN A 26 -5.41 20.54 -6.98
C GLN A 26 -4.19 19.86 -6.34
N LEU A 27 -3.68 20.40 -5.23
CA LEU A 27 -2.60 19.78 -4.48
C LEU A 27 -3.01 18.41 -3.95
N PHE A 28 -4.21 18.29 -3.37
CA PHE A 28 -4.71 17.02 -2.85
C PHE A 28 -4.97 15.98 -3.94
N GLU A 29 -5.47 16.39 -5.10
CA GLU A 29 -5.59 15.53 -6.28
C GLU A 29 -4.22 15.01 -6.72
N ALA A 30 -3.23 15.89 -6.83
CA ALA A 30 -1.86 15.53 -7.20
C ALA A 30 -1.22 14.57 -6.20
N MET A 31 -1.42 14.79 -4.89
CA MET A 31 -0.96 13.87 -3.86
C MET A 31 -1.65 12.50 -3.97
N ASN A 32 -2.98 12.46 -4.12
CA ASN A 32 -3.72 11.21 -4.29
C ASN A 32 -3.35 10.45 -5.57
N ALA A 33 -2.95 11.16 -6.63
CA ALA A 33 -2.44 10.55 -7.85
C ALA A 33 -1.11 9.79 -7.66
N LEU A 34 -0.40 9.99 -6.54
CA LEU A 34 0.77 9.19 -6.16
C LEU A 34 0.39 7.87 -5.49
N ALA A 35 -0.87 7.67 -5.09
CA ALA A 35 -1.30 6.46 -4.42
C ALA A 35 -1.10 5.20 -5.29
N PRO A 36 -0.77 4.04 -4.70
CA PRO A 36 -0.51 2.80 -5.45
C PRO A 36 -1.69 2.33 -6.32
N THR A 37 -2.92 2.67 -5.95
CA THR A 37 -4.13 2.34 -6.72
C THR A 37 -4.27 3.16 -8.01
N ARG A 38 -3.51 4.25 -8.16
CA ARG A 38 -3.56 5.18 -9.30
C ARG A 38 -2.22 5.33 -10.02
N ASN A 39 -1.13 4.79 -9.44
CA ASN A 39 0.22 4.94 -9.95
C ASN A 39 0.98 3.60 -9.94
N TYR A 40 1.35 3.11 -11.13
CA TYR A 40 2.06 1.84 -11.27
C TYR A 40 3.47 1.83 -10.69
N VAL A 41 4.16 2.97 -10.63
CA VAL A 41 5.49 3.07 -10.01
C VAL A 41 5.36 2.90 -8.51
N SER A 42 4.44 3.65 -7.89
CA SER A 42 4.12 3.51 -6.47
C SER A 42 3.63 2.10 -6.14
N GLN A 43 2.78 1.51 -7.00
CA GLN A 43 2.32 0.13 -6.84
C GLN A 43 3.48 -0.86 -6.84
N MET A 44 4.37 -0.78 -7.84
CA MET A 44 5.53 -1.66 -7.92
C MET A 44 6.40 -1.55 -6.66
N VAL A 45 6.69 -0.32 -6.23
CA VAL A 45 7.49 -0.05 -5.02
C VAL A 45 6.82 -0.63 -3.77
N GLN A 46 5.52 -0.44 -3.60
CA GLN A 46 4.76 -0.89 -2.43
C GLN A 46 4.48 -2.39 -2.38
N LEU A 47 4.75 -3.12 -3.48
CA LEU A 47 4.66 -4.58 -3.49
C LEU A 47 6.00 -5.23 -3.15
N LEU A 48 7.11 -4.49 -3.07
CA LEU A 48 8.42 -5.00 -2.68
C LEU A 48 8.54 -5.14 -1.14
N PRO A 49 9.39 -6.04 -0.61
CA PRO A 49 10.27 -6.95 -1.33
C PRO A 49 9.53 -8.14 -1.94
N GLN A 50 10.04 -8.62 -3.08
CA GLN A 50 9.46 -9.73 -3.84
C GLN A 50 10.55 -10.66 -4.33
N GLU A 51 10.23 -11.96 -4.40
CA GLU A 51 11.11 -12.91 -5.08
C GLU A 51 11.35 -12.44 -6.52
N ARG A 52 12.62 -12.38 -6.95
CA ARG A 52 13.00 -11.88 -8.28
C ARG A 52 12.30 -12.62 -9.42
N ARG A 53 12.00 -13.91 -9.22
CA ARG A 53 11.23 -14.72 -10.17
C ARG A 53 9.80 -14.21 -10.33
N GLN A 54 9.16 -13.82 -9.23
CA GLN A 54 7.81 -13.25 -9.24
C GLN A 54 7.83 -11.87 -9.91
N MET A 55 8.83 -11.03 -9.61
CA MET A 55 9.00 -9.74 -10.30
C MET A 55 9.22 -9.88 -11.81
N ARG A 56 9.99 -10.89 -12.25
CA ARG A 56 10.12 -11.21 -13.69
C ARG A 56 8.82 -11.65 -14.33
N HIS A 57 7.94 -12.30 -13.58
CA HIS A 57 6.64 -12.72 -14.10
C HIS A 57 5.66 -11.55 -14.17
N ALA A 58 5.63 -10.71 -13.12
CA ALA A 58 4.75 -9.55 -13.03
C ALA A 58 5.16 -8.41 -13.98
N TYR A 59 6.47 -8.20 -14.15
CA TYR A 59 7.03 -7.12 -14.96
C TYR A 59 8.13 -7.64 -15.91
N PRO A 60 7.80 -8.51 -16.88
CA PRO A 60 8.80 -9.19 -17.72
C PRO A 60 9.68 -8.20 -18.47
N ASP A 61 9.09 -7.17 -19.08
CA ASP A 61 9.84 -6.16 -19.85
C ASP A 61 10.86 -5.39 -19.00
N LEU A 62 10.56 -5.20 -17.70
CA LEU A 62 11.43 -4.50 -16.76
C LEU A 62 12.64 -5.36 -16.33
N PHE A 63 12.45 -6.67 -16.20
CA PHE A 63 13.44 -7.58 -15.63
C PHE A 63 14.08 -8.57 -16.63
N GLU A 64 13.71 -8.53 -17.92
CA GLU A 64 14.35 -9.28 -18.99
C GLU A 64 15.46 -8.47 -19.69
N GLN A 65 15.27 -7.17 -19.85
CA GLN A 65 16.22 -6.31 -20.57
C GLN A 65 17.38 -5.87 -19.65
N MET A 66 18.62 -6.08 -20.09
CA MET A 66 19.81 -5.77 -19.29
C MET A 66 19.96 -4.27 -19.03
N GLU A 67 19.64 -3.43 -20.02
CA GLU A 67 19.68 -1.96 -19.88
C GLU A 67 18.66 -1.48 -18.84
N THR A 68 17.43 -2.00 -18.90
CA THR A 68 16.37 -1.68 -17.93
C THR A 68 16.74 -2.12 -16.52
N GLN A 69 17.30 -3.33 -16.35
CA GLN A 69 17.80 -3.78 -15.03
C GLN A 69 18.92 -2.89 -14.49
N GLN A 70 19.84 -2.42 -15.35
CA GLN A 70 20.88 -1.49 -14.94
C GLN A 70 20.30 -0.14 -14.50
N PHE A 71 19.28 0.36 -15.19
CA PHE A 71 18.56 1.56 -14.76
C PHE A 71 17.82 1.33 -13.44
N LEU A 72 17.08 0.22 -13.30
CA LEU A 72 16.34 -0.09 -12.09
C LEU A 72 17.24 -0.19 -10.86
N ASN A 73 18.41 -0.80 -11.03
CA ASN A 73 19.38 -0.90 -9.94
C ASN A 73 20.11 0.43 -9.69
N ASN A 74 20.82 0.97 -10.68
CA ASN A 74 21.71 2.12 -10.47
C ASN A 74 21.01 3.48 -10.49
N GLY A 75 19.92 3.62 -11.25
CA GLY A 75 19.20 4.89 -11.45
C GLY A 75 17.94 5.00 -10.58
N PHE A 76 17.12 3.95 -10.55
CA PHE A 76 15.91 3.90 -9.74
C PHE A 76 16.19 3.48 -8.29
N GLY A 77 17.34 2.83 -8.03
CA GLY A 77 17.79 2.50 -6.67
C GLY A 77 17.17 1.24 -6.09
N LEU A 78 16.72 0.29 -6.92
CA LEU A 78 16.30 -1.04 -6.45
C LEU A 78 17.50 -1.92 -6.17
N GLN A 79 17.50 -2.59 -5.02
CA GLN A 79 18.42 -3.69 -4.79
C GLN A 79 17.87 -4.93 -5.50
N ILE A 80 18.55 -5.38 -6.56
CA ILE A 80 18.18 -6.58 -7.33
C ILE A 80 19.28 -7.62 -7.10
N ASP A 81 19.03 -8.56 -6.21
CA ASP A 81 19.95 -9.66 -5.91
C ASP A 81 19.57 -10.93 -6.71
N GLU A 82 20.20 -12.06 -6.41
CA GLU A 82 19.86 -13.33 -7.08
C GLU A 82 18.45 -13.80 -6.73
N GLU A 83 18.01 -13.58 -5.49
CA GLU A 83 16.77 -14.12 -4.94
C GLU A 83 15.66 -13.08 -4.84
N GLU A 84 15.97 -11.83 -4.48
CA GLU A 84 14.98 -10.81 -4.12
C GLU A 84 15.20 -9.48 -4.82
N VAL A 85 14.13 -8.69 -4.87
CA VAL A 85 14.14 -7.28 -5.26
C VAL A 85 13.60 -6.45 -4.10
N SER A 86 14.29 -5.39 -3.69
CA SER A 86 13.85 -4.53 -2.58
C SER A 86 14.22 -3.06 -2.77
N THR A 87 13.67 -2.20 -1.90
CA THR A 87 13.97 -0.77 -1.79
C THR A 87 15.05 -0.46 -0.75
N SER A 88 15.67 -1.47 -0.14
CA SER A 88 16.54 -1.33 1.04
C SER A 88 17.81 -0.50 0.81
N TYR A 89 18.18 -0.24 -0.44
CA TYR A 89 19.26 0.66 -0.80
C TYR A 89 18.72 2.09 -0.90
N GLN A 90 19.08 2.97 0.04
CA GLN A 90 18.67 4.39 0.07
C GLN A 90 18.81 5.06 -1.31
N GLY A 91 17.71 5.15 -2.03
CA GLY A 91 17.66 5.50 -3.45
C GLY A 91 16.30 6.04 -3.86
N THR A 92 16.08 6.26 -5.15
CA THR A 92 14.84 6.87 -5.64
C THR A 92 13.60 6.06 -5.27
N ALA A 93 13.68 4.73 -5.30
CA ALA A 93 12.58 3.85 -4.93
C ALA A 93 12.19 3.98 -3.44
N ASP A 94 13.17 4.01 -2.53
CA ASP A 94 12.97 4.26 -1.09
C ASP A 94 12.36 5.65 -0.83
N GLN A 95 12.80 6.67 -1.56
CA GLN A 95 12.21 8.01 -1.46
C GLN A 95 10.75 8.05 -1.93
N ILE A 96 10.43 7.35 -3.02
CA ILE A 96 9.05 7.20 -3.50
C ILE A 96 8.22 6.46 -2.46
N GLU A 97 8.74 5.37 -1.90
CA GLU A 97 8.08 4.59 -0.86
C GLU A 97 7.72 5.48 0.33
N SER A 98 8.67 6.28 0.82
CA SER A 98 8.47 7.22 1.91
C SER A 98 7.43 8.30 1.56
N ILE A 99 7.53 8.94 0.40
CA ILE A 99 6.57 9.98 -0.01
C ILE A 99 5.16 9.42 -0.12
N VAL A 100 5.00 8.24 -0.70
CA VAL A 100 3.71 7.57 -0.84
C VAL A 100 3.17 7.16 0.53
N GLY A 101 4.04 6.67 1.42
CA GLY A 101 3.71 6.39 2.82
C GLY A 101 3.16 7.62 3.56
N ASP A 102 3.86 8.75 3.43
CA ASP A 102 3.46 10.04 4.02
C ASP A 102 2.12 10.53 3.47
N VAL A 103 1.89 10.41 2.16
CA VAL A 103 0.60 10.74 1.53
C VAL A 103 -0.52 9.85 2.08
N MET A 104 -0.29 8.54 2.17
CA MET A 104 -1.27 7.60 2.71
C MET A 104 -1.56 7.84 4.19
N GLU A 105 -0.56 8.22 4.98
CA GLU A 105 -0.75 8.63 6.36
C GLU A 105 -1.51 9.96 6.46
N PHE A 106 -1.19 10.91 5.59
CA PHE A 106 -1.84 12.20 5.55
C PHE A 106 -3.37 12.05 5.35
N PHE A 107 -3.77 11.30 4.33
CA PHE A 107 -5.19 11.09 4.06
C PHE A 107 -5.84 9.97 4.90
N GLY A 108 -5.04 9.20 5.64
CA GLY A 108 -5.53 8.13 6.51
C GLY A 108 -6.10 8.61 7.85
N ASP A 109 -5.91 9.88 8.23
CA ASP A 109 -6.50 10.45 9.45
C ASP A 109 -7.91 10.97 9.16
N ASP A 110 -8.93 10.29 9.69
CA ASP A 110 -10.33 10.62 9.45
C ASP A 110 -10.74 12.00 9.98
N ASN A 111 -10.18 12.47 11.09
CA ASN A 111 -10.52 13.78 11.65
C ASN A 111 -9.98 14.90 10.76
N ARG A 112 -8.72 14.77 10.33
CA ARG A 112 -8.10 15.70 9.39
C ARG A 112 -8.84 15.69 8.06
N ARG A 113 -9.14 14.51 7.52
CA ARG A 113 -9.84 14.36 6.24
C ARG A 113 -11.22 15.00 6.30
N GLN A 114 -12.03 14.71 7.32
CA GLN A 114 -13.36 15.30 7.49
C GLN A 114 -13.31 16.83 7.59
N ALA A 115 -12.34 17.40 8.31
CA ALA A 115 -12.19 18.85 8.41
C ALA A 115 -11.83 19.50 7.06
N LEU A 116 -11.00 18.82 6.25
CA LEU A 116 -10.63 19.28 4.92
C LEU A 116 -11.78 19.14 3.92
N GLU A 117 -12.55 18.05 3.99
CA GLU A 117 -13.77 17.83 3.20
C GLU A 117 -14.80 18.92 3.46
N GLU A 118 -15.06 19.26 4.73
CA GLU A 118 -15.98 20.34 5.10
C GLU A 118 -15.49 21.71 4.59
N TYR A 119 -14.18 21.96 4.62
CA TYR A 119 -13.62 23.22 4.14
C TYR A 119 -13.70 23.35 2.62
N LEU A 120 -13.45 22.27 1.88
CA LEU A 120 -13.45 22.25 0.42
C LEU A 120 -14.83 22.00 -0.19
N ASP A 121 -15.80 21.48 0.58
CA ASP A 121 -17.09 20.97 0.08
C ASP A 121 -16.92 19.84 -0.96
N GLU A 122 -15.91 18.99 -0.75
CA GLU A 122 -15.54 17.89 -1.64
C GLU A 122 -15.18 16.64 -0.83
N GLU A 123 -15.47 15.45 -1.35
CA GLU A 123 -15.03 14.19 -0.74
C GLU A 123 -13.54 13.96 -1.01
N ILE A 124 -12.78 13.65 0.04
CA ILE A 124 -11.35 13.40 -0.08
C ILE A 124 -11.11 11.89 0.05
N PRO A 125 -10.44 11.26 -0.93
CA PRO A 125 -10.16 9.83 -0.88
C PRO A 125 -9.32 9.42 0.34
N ASN A 126 -9.46 8.15 0.74
CA ASN A 126 -8.56 7.50 1.69
C ASN A 126 -7.68 6.47 0.94
N PRO A 127 -6.52 6.89 0.40
CA PRO A 127 -5.66 6.03 -0.41
C PRO A 127 -5.11 4.83 0.38
N ARG A 128 -4.97 4.93 1.71
CA ARG A 128 -4.57 3.80 2.56
C ARG A 128 -5.64 2.71 2.57
N LYS A 129 -6.90 3.10 2.78
CA LYS A 129 -8.04 2.18 2.74
C LYS A 129 -8.22 1.55 1.36
N GLU A 130 -8.12 2.36 0.30
CA GLU A 130 -8.22 1.88 -1.07
C GLU A 130 -7.09 0.92 -1.45
N TRP A 131 -5.86 1.19 -1.00
CA TRP A 131 -4.74 0.30 -1.23
C TRP A 131 -4.94 -1.03 -0.52
N LEU A 132 -5.43 -1.01 0.72
CA LEU A 132 -5.78 -2.23 1.43
C LEU A 132 -6.87 -3.04 0.70
N ASP A 133 -7.93 -2.36 0.24
CA ASP A 133 -8.99 -2.98 -0.57
C ASP A 133 -8.42 -3.66 -1.82
N HIS A 134 -7.52 -2.98 -2.52
CA HIS A 134 -6.85 -3.53 -3.69
C HIS A 134 -6.01 -4.77 -3.35
N ARG A 135 -5.25 -4.77 -2.24
CA ARG A 135 -4.47 -5.95 -1.81
C ARG A 135 -5.36 -7.14 -1.46
N ILE A 136 -6.48 -6.91 -0.79
CA ILE A 136 -7.45 -7.98 -0.49
C ILE A 136 -8.03 -8.53 -1.80
N LYS A 137 -8.39 -7.68 -2.76
CA LYS A 137 -8.85 -8.10 -4.11
C LYS A 137 -7.80 -8.94 -4.83
N MET A 138 -6.52 -8.53 -4.78
CA MET A 138 -5.41 -9.31 -5.33
C MET A 138 -5.32 -10.69 -4.68
N ALA A 139 -5.41 -10.76 -3.35
CA ALA A 139 -5.34 -12.01 -2.60
C ALA A 139 -6.43 -13.01 -3.02
N VAL A 140 -7.70 -12.57 -3.02
CA VAL A 140 -8.85 -13.44 -3.32
C VAL A 140 -8.99 -13.75 -4.81
N SER A 141 -8.31 -12.99 -5.68
CA SER A 141 -8.28 -13.23 -7.12
C SER A 141 -7.07 -14.05 -7.57
N GLU A 142 -6.18 -14.42 -6.64
CA GLU A 142 -4.98 -15.19 -6.96
C GLU A 142 -5.39 -16.60 -7.46
N PRO A 143 -4.92 -17.06 -8.63
CA PRO A 143 -5.42 -18.29 -9.24
C PRO A 143 -5.19 -19.60 -8.46
N ASN A 144 -4.16 -19.67 -7.63
CA ASN A 144 -3.78 -20.87 -6.90
C ASN A 144 -4.46 -20.95 -5.53
N TYR A 145 -4.55 -19.83 -4.82
CA TYR A 145 -4.97 -19.77 -3.42
C TYR A 145 -6.27 -19.00 -3.20
N GLY A 146 -6.80 -18.27 -4.20
CA GLY A 146 -7.85 -17.26 -4.01
C GLY A 146 -9.11 -17.76 -3.27
N GLU A 147 -9.64 -18.93 -3.64
CA GLU A 147 -10.80 -19.54 -2.97
C GLU A 147 -10.50 -20.01 -1.54
N GLU A 148 -9.29 -20.53 -1.33
CA GLU A 148 -8.82 -20.95 0.01
C GLU A 148 -8.60 -19.72 0.90
N ILE A 149 -8.05 -18.63 0.35
CA ILE A 149 -7.89 -17.34 1.02
C ILE A 149 -9.25 -16.77 1.43
N ARG A 150 -10.26 -16.79 0.56
CA ARG A 150 -11.64 -16.40 0.92
C ARG A 150 -12.12 -17.19 2.13
N THR A 151 -11.93 -18.51 2.11
CA THR A 151 -12.32 -19.41 3.21
C THR A 151 -11.58 -19.09 4.50
N VAL A 152 -10.27 -18.80 4.43
CA VAL A 152 -9.47 -18.37 5.59
C VAL A 152 -10.00 -17.05 6.16
N PHE A 153 -10.23 -16.03 5.32
CA PHE A 153 -10.79 -14.75 5.78
C PHE A 153 -12.17 -14.91 6.42
N ASP A 154 -13.06 -15.70 5.80
CA ASP A 154 -14.39 -16.01 6.34
C ASP A 154 -14.32 -16.70 7.70
N THR A 155 -13.36 -17.63 7.86
CA THR A 155 -13.11 -18.35 9.12
C THR A 155 -12.59 -17.39 10.19
N MET A 156 -11.66 -16.52 9.83
CA MET A 156 -11.09 -15.50 10.71
C MET A 156 -12.15 -14.52 11.20
N LEU A 157 -13.01 -14.02 10.31
CA LEU A 157 -14.08 -13.10 10.68
C LEU A 157 -15.12 -13.73 11.63
N LYS A 158 -15.43 -15.02 11.42
CA LYS A 158 -16.44 -15.75 12.21
C LYS A 158 -15.91 -16.23 13.56
N TYR A 159 -14.66 -16.67 13.63
CA TYR A 159 -14.13 -17.41 14.79
C TYR A 159 -12.87 -16.80 15.41
N GLY A 160 -12.23 -15.84 14.74
CA GLY A 160 -11.05 -15.15 15.26
C GLY A 160 -11.38 -14.27 16.46
N ASP A 161 -10.39 -14.06 17.31
CA ASP A 161 -10.52 -13.19 18.48
C ASP A 161 -10.53 -11.72 18.06
N GLN A 162 -11.74 -11.17 17.88
CA GLN A 162 -11.97 -9.81 17.43
C GLN A 162 -11.37 -8.75 18.36
N GLN A 163 -11.17 -9.07 19.65
CA GLN A 163 -10.56 -8.15 20.61
C GLN A 163 -9.04 -8.08 20.48
N ASN A 164 -8.43 -9.06 19.82
CA ASN A 164 -6.99 -9.21 19.68
C ASN A 164 -6.57 -9.41 18.20
N GLY A 165 -7.08 -8.55 17.31
CA GLY A 165 -6.65 -8.53 15.90
C GLY A 165 -7.21 -9.66 15.02
N TYR A 166 -8.38 -10.21 15.39
CA TYR A 166 -8.98 -11.41 14.78
C TYR A 166 -8.03 -12.60 14.77
N ARG A 167 -7.26 -12.80 15.84
CA ARG A 167 -6.28 -13.90 15.91
C ARG A 167 -6.97 -15.27 15.92
N LEU A 168 -6.41 -16.24 15.20
CA LEU A 168 -6.82 -17.65 15.23
C LEU A 168 -5.64 -18.59 14.95
N GLU A 169 -5.49 -19.65 15.75
CA GLU A 169 -4.42 -20.65 15.57
C GLU A 169 -4.62 -21.43 14.25
N ILE A 170 -3.52 -21.78 13.57
CA ILE A 170 -3.55 -22.45 12.25
C ILE A 170 -4.26 -23.80 12.34
N ASP A 171 -3.97 -24.60 13.37
CA ASP A 171 -4.66 -25.89 13.61
C ASP A 171 -6.17 -25.71 13.71
N ARG A 172 -6.61 -24.58 14.30
CA ARG A 172 -8.03 -24.27 14.42
C ARG A 172 -8.62 -23.87 13.08
N VAL A 173 -7.87 -23.16 12.24
CA VAL A 173 -8.30 -22.86 10.86
C VAL A 173 -8.40 -24.14 10.03
N GLU A 174 -7.44 -25.05 10.14
CA GLU A 174 -7.47 -26.37 9.49
C GLU A 174 -8.73 -27.16 9.85
N GLU A 175 -9.06 -27.26 11.15
CA GLU A 175 -10.28 -27.92 11.63
C GLU A 175 -11.58 -27.31 11.08
N LEU A 176 -11.59 -26.01 10.79
CA LEU A 176 -12.78 -25.25 10.43
C LEU A 176 -12.95 -25.04 8.92
N SER A 177 -11.88 -25.15 8.14
CA SER A 177 -11.86 -24.81 6.71
C SER A 177 -11.69 -26.01 5.78
N GLU A 178 -11.34 -27.19 6.31
CA GLU A 178 -10.96 -28.39 5.53
C GLU A 178 -9.73 -28.16 4.61
N ILE A 179 -8.96 -27.09 4.83
CA ILE A 179 -7.72 -26.80 4.10
C ILE A 179 -6.56 -27.47 4.84
N GLU A 180 -5.73 -28.23 4.11
CA GLU A 180 -4.58 -28.94 4.67
C GLU A 180 -3.57 -27.99 5.33
N HIS A 181 -2.97 -28.40 6.46
CA HIS A 181 -2.01 -27.59 7.21
C HIS A 181 -0.90 -26.97 6.35
N GLY A 182 -0.26 -27.76 5.48
CA GLY A 182 0.82 -27.29 4.62
C GLY A 182 0.37 -26.16 3.68
N ARG A 183 -0.88 -26.25 3.21
CA ARG A 183 -1.49 -25.25 2.34
C ARG A 183 -1.80 -23.96 3.10
N LEU A 184 -2.27 -24.07 4.33
CA LEU A 184 -2.45 -22.90 5.22
C LEU A 184 -1.14 -22.16 5.49
N LEU A 185 -0.03 -22.88 5.64
CA LEU A 185 1.28 -22.25 5.80
C LEU A 185 1.73 -21.49 4.54
N GLU A 186 1.49 -22.05 3.35
CA GLU A 186 1.75 -21.37 2.07
C GLU A 186 0.91 -20.09 1.94
N ILE A 187 -0.40 -20.19 2.19
CA ILE A 187 -1.33 -19.06 2.17
C ILE A 187 -0.91 -17.98 3.16
N LYS A 188 -0.58 -18.39 4.39
CA LYS A 188 -0.14 -17.46 5.42
C LYS A 188 1.13 -16.72 4.99
N ARG A 189 2.13 -17.46 4.50
CA ARG A 189 3.38 -16.85 4.02
C ARG A 189 3.07 -15.81 2.95
N PHE A 190 2.26 -16.17 1.95
CA PHE A 190 1.85 -15.26 0.89
C PHE A 190 1.16 -13.99 1.41
N LEU A 191 0.19 -14.14 2.33
CA LEU A 191 -0.56 -13.02 2.90
C LEU A 191 0.26 -12.14 3.86
N VAL A 192 1.34 -12.67 4.43
CA VAL A 192 2.30 -11.94 5.28
C VAL A 192 3.34 -11.23 4.42
N SER A 193 4.06 -11.95 3.57
CA SER A 193 5.23 -11.42 2.84
C SER A 193 4.86 -10.60 1.62
N GLU A 194 3.83 -10.99 0.87
CA GLU A 194 3.55 -10.36 -0.42
C GLU A 194 2.50 -9.25 -0.35
N LEU A 195 1.58 -9.34 0.60
CA LEU A 195 0.41 -8.44 0.68
C LEU A 195 0.26 -7.74 2.03
N GLU A 196 1.04 -8.13 3.05
CA GLU A 196 0.98 -7.58 4.42
C GLU A 196 -0.44 -7.47 4.99
N ILE A 197 -1.30 -8.44 4.65
CA ILE A 197 -2.66 -8.53 5.17
C ILE A 197 -2.63 -9.17 6.57
N PHE A 198 -1.68 -10.07 6.81
CA PHE A 198 -1.45 -10.72 8.08
C PHE A 198 -0.15 -10.31 8.75
N GLU A 199 -0.11 -10.38 10.08
CA GLU A 199 1.13 -10.25 10.85
C GLU A 199 1.94 -11.55 10.83
N ASP A 200 3.27 -11.43 10.80
CA ASP A 200 4.16 -12.56 11.02
C ASP A 200 4.16 -12.98 12.49
N ARG A 201 3.38 -14.01 12.80
CA ARG A 201 3.26 -14.58 14.13
C ARG A 201 3.30 -16.08 14.04
N ASN A 202 4.16 -16.75 14.80
CA ASN A 202 4.25 -18.21 14.75
C ASN A 202 2.87 -18.86 15.01
N GLU A 203 2.57 -19.90 14.24
CA GLU A 203 1.43 -20.83 14.45
C GLU A 203 0.02 -20.23 14.42
N GLN A 204 -0.14 -18.93 14.19
CA GLN A 204 -1.45 -18.25 14.13
C GLN A 204 -1.63 -17.42 12.86
N PHE A 205 -2.88 -17.24 12.44
CA PHE A 205 -3.31 -16.16 11.58
C PHE A 205 -3.72 -14.95 12.43
N GLN A 206 -3.38 -13.75 11.99
CA GLN A 206 -3.77 -12.49 12.64
C GLN A 206 -3.77 -11.37 11.61
N PHE A 207 -4.86 -10.61 11.52
CA PHE A 207 -4.91 -9.44 10.64
C PHE A 207 -3.91 -8.37 11.10
N ALA A 208 -3.22 -7.76 10.14
CA ALA A 208 -2.34 -6.63 10.40
C ALA A 208 -3.14 -5.42 10.92
N ASP A 209 -2.51 -4.56 11.71
CA ASP A 209 -3.13 -3.35 12.24
C ASP A 209 -3.80 -2.47 11.17
N ALA A 210 -3.20 -2.42 9.97
CA ALA A 210 -3.78 -1.71 8.84
C ALA A 210 -5.19 -2.21 8.46
N VAL A 211 -5.41 -3.53 8.53
CA VAL A 211 -6.71 -4.17 8.29
C VAL A 211 -7.67 -3.86 9.43
N MET A 212 -7.18 -3.85 10.66
CA MET A 212 -7.98 -3.56 11.85
C MET A 212 -8.55 -2.14 11.89
N ASN A 213 -7.89 -1.20 11.22
CA ASN A 213 -8.42 0.15 11.02
C ASN A 213 -9.59 0.18 10.04
N TYR A 214 -9.71 -0.81 9.15
CA TYR A 214 -10.73 -0.87 8.09
C TYR A 214 -11.31 -2.29 7.92
N PRO A 215 -11.88 -2.92 8.97
CA PRO A 215 -12.25 -4.34 8.93
C PRO A 215 -13.34 -4.65 7.89
N ALA A 216 -14.22 -3.68 7.63
CA ALA A 216 -15.28 -3.79 6.63
C ALA A 216 -14.76 -3.99 5.20
N VAL A 217 -13.48 -3.71 4.93
CA VAL A 217 -12.86 -3.94 3.62
C VAL A 217 -12.73 -5.43 3.32
N ILE A 218 -12.59 -6.29 4.33
CA ILE A 218 -12.59 -7.74 4.11
C ILE A 218 -13.99 -8.18 3.63
N ASP A 219 -15.04 -7.82 4.37
CA ASP A 219 -16.43 -8.20 4.06
C ASP A 219 -16.89 -7.77 2.66
N GLN A 220 -16.37 -6.65 2.15
CA GLN A 220 -16.73 -6.12 0.83
C GLN A 220 -16.13 -6.91 -0.34
N ASN A 221 -15.14 -7.75 -0.07
CA ASN A 221 -14.37 -8.47 -1.10
C ASN A 221 -14.59 -9.99 -1.10
N LEU A 222 -15.29 -10.50 -0.08
CA LEU A 222 -15.70 -11.90 0.02
C LEU A 222 -17.01 -12.15 -0.73
#